data_AF-A0A0B7A881-F1
#
_entry.id   AF-A0A0B7A881-F1
#
_cell.length_a   1.000
_cell.length_b   1.000
_cell.length_c   1.000
_cell.angle_alpha   90.00
_cell.angle_beta   90.00
_cell.angle_gamma   90.00
#
_symmetry.space_group_name_H-M   'P 1'
#
loop_
_entity.id
_entity.type
_entity.pdbx_description
1 polymer ?
#
loop_
_entity_poly.entity_id
_entity_poly.type
_entity_poly.pdbx_seq_one_letter_code
_entity_poly.pdbx_strand_id
1 'polypeptide(L)'
;DDDGDGIPDYLEVDSDKDGIPDYLEDTDGDGVPDYLDDDVDGDGVPNDQDDDDDGDGIPDHLDVDTDGDGVPDYLDDDIDGDGIPNNVDDDDDGDGDDGDD
;
A
#
# COMPACT_ATOMS: atom_id res chain seq x y z
N ASP A 1 -17.64 -2.71 11.14
CA ASP A 1 -17.59 -3.27 12.48
C ASP A 1 -18.53 -4.47 12.50
N ASP A 2 -18.08 -5.55 11.89
CA ASP A 2 -18.79 -6.81 11.71
C ASP A 2 -18.76 -7.66 12.99
N ASP A 3 -17.77 -7.44 13.86
CA ASP A 3 -17.58 -8.18 15.11
C ASP A 3 -18.04 -7.43 16.38
N GLY A 4 -18.26 -6.12 16.28
CA GLY A 4 -18.80 -5.25 17.32
C GLY A 4 -17.79 -4.76 18.35
N ASP A 5 -16.49 -4.80 18.06
CA ASP A 5 -15.42 -4.37 18.96
C ASP A 5 -15.15 -2.85 18.93
N GLY A 6 -15.70 -2.15 17.95
CA GLY A 6 -15.58 -0.71 17.75
C GLY A 6 -14.53 -0.28 16.73
N ILE A 7 -13.84 -1.22 16.09
CA ILE A 7 -12.90 -0.98 14.99
C ILE A 7 -13.65 -1.13 13.65
N PRO A 8 -13.53 -0.17 12.73
CA PRO A 8 -14.06 -0.35 11.37
C PRO A 8 -13.37 -1.50 10.63
N ASP A 9 -14.14 -2.32 9.90
CA ASP A 9 -13.61 -3.53 9.23
C ASP A 9 -12.46 -3.24 8.25
N TYR A 10 -12.45 -2.05 7.64
CA TYR A 10 -11.38 -1.65 6.72
C TYR A 10 -10.05 -1.36 7.41
N LEU A 11 -10.03 -1.22 8.74
CA LEU A 11 -8.80 -1.11 9.52
C LEU A 11 -8.40 -2.47 10.13
N GLU A 12 -9.26 -3.49 10.06
CA GLU A 12 -8.96 -4.83 10.59
C GLU A 12 -8.21 -5.73 9.60
N VAL A 13 -8.09 -5.28 8.35
CA VAL A 13 -7.27 -5.93 7.33
C VAL A 13 -5.79 -5.66 7.61
N ASP A 14 -4.93 -6.34 6.85
CA ASP A 14 -3.47 -6.26 6.87
C ASP A 14 -3.11 -5.98 5.41
N SER A 15 -3.09 -4.69 5.07
CA SER A 15 -3.06 -4.20 3.69
C SER A 15 -1.70 -4.46 3.03
N ASP A 16 -0.61 -4.32 3.77
CA ASP A 16 0.77 -4.54 3.32
C ASP A 16 1.25 -6.00 3.50
N LYS A 17 0.44 -6.84 4.14
CA LYS A 17 0.67 -8.27 4.40
C LYS A 17 1.91 -8.52 5.27
N ASP A 18 2.31 -7.57 6.12
CA ASP A 18 3.44 -7.73 7.03
C ASP A 18 3.11 -8.55 8.30
N GLY A 19 1.81 -8.79 8.53
CA GLY A 19 1.26 -9.53 9.66
C GLY A 19 0.74 -8.66 10.80
N ILE A 20 0.70 -7.34 10.62
CA ILE A 20 0.13 -6.34 11.50
C ILE A 20 -1.15 -5.80 10.84
N PRO A 21 -2.30 -5.85 11.52
CA PRO A 21 -3.50 -5.19 10.99
C PRO A 21 -3.37 -3.67 10.95
N ASP A 22 -3.95 -3.01 9.96
CA ASP A 22 -3.87 -1.55 9.71
C ASP A 22 -4.20 -0.69 10.95
N TYR A 23 -5.15 -1.12 11.80
CA TYR A 23 -5.48 -0.39 13.04
C TYR A 23 -4.36 -0.40 14.12
N LEU A 24 -3.33 -1.22 13.93
CA LEU A 24 -2.18 -1.38 14.81
C LEU A 24 -0.85 -0.89 14.20
N GLU A 25 -0.86 -0.44 12.94
CA GLU A 25 0.29 0.19 12.30
C GLU A 25 0.68 1.49 13.04
N ASP A 26 1.99 1.72 13.15
CA ASP A 26 2.68 2.77 13.92
C ASP A 26 4.09 2.89 13.33
N THR A 27 4.18 3.48 12.13
CA THR A 27 5.35 3.46 11.24
C THR A 27 6.57 4.12 11.90
N ASP A 28 6.39 5.26 12.57
CA ASP A 28 7.46 5.96 13.29
C ASP A 28 7.71 5.44 14.73
N GLY A 29 6.75 4.67 15.28
CA GLY A 29 6.82 4.08 16.61
C GLY A 29 6.62 5.07 17.75
N ASP A 30 5.94 6.20 17.54
CA ASP A 30 5.64 7.19 18.57
C ASP A 30 4.45 6.80 19.47
N GLY A 31 3.66 5.83 19.02
CA GLY A 31 2.49 5.29 19.71
C GLY A 31 1.15 5.92 19.32
N VAL A 32 1.12 6.74 18.28
CA VAL A 32 -0.07 7.15 17.55
C VAL A 32 -0.22 6.22 16.35
N PRO A 33 -1.36 5.52 16.19
CA PRO A 33 -1.56 4.69 15.00
C PRO A 33 -1.59 5.50 13.72
N ASP A 34 -1.05 4.96 12.62
CA ASP A 34 -0.85 5.69 11.35
C ASP A 34 -2.14 6.35 10.83
N TYR A 35 -3.29 5.67 10.95
CA TYR A 35 -4.60 6.23 10.55
C TYR A 35 -5.07 7.46 11.37
N LEU A 36 -4.37 7.80 12.46
CA LEU A 36 -4.57 8.97 13.30
C LEU A 36 -3.36 9.91 13.36
N ASP A 37 -2.26 9.54 12.71
CA ASP A 37 -1.05 10.36 12.69
C ASP A 37 -1.10 11.40 11.56
N ASP A 38 -0.63 12.60 11.84
CA ASP A 38 -0.48 13.68 10.87
C ASP A 38 0.96 13.72 10.28
N ASP A 39 1.89 12.87 10.77
CA ASP A 39 3.33 12.75 10.43
C ASP A 39 3.76 11.27 10.58
N VAL A 40 3.33 10.41 9.64
CA VAL A 40 3.36 8.93 9.76
C VAL A 40 4.77 8.35 9.84
N ASP A 41 5.75 8.95 9.16
CA ASP A 41 7.15 8.51 9.18
C ASP A 41 8.00 9.22 10.25
N GLY A 42 7.45 10.26 10.89
CA GLY A 42 8.07 11.04 11.95
C GLY A 42 9.28 11.87 11.51
N ASP A 43 9.39 12.22 10.23
CA ASP A 43 10.50 13.04 9.71
C ASP A 43 10.35 14.55 10.05
N GLY A 44 9.14 14.95 10.42
CA GLY A 44 8.77 16.33 10.77
C GLY A 44 8.11 17.14 9.65
N VAL A 45 7.78 16.50 8.53
CA VAL A 45 6.93 17.01 7.45
C VAL A 45 5.55 16.36 7.58
N PRO A 46 4.46 17.14 7.70
CA PRO A 46 3.13 16.53 7.79
C PRO A 46 2.76 15.80 6.49
N ASN A 47 2.03 14.68 6.56
CA ASN A 47 1.65 13.85 5.40
C ASN A 47 1.00 14.67 4.27
N ASP A 48 0.26 15.74 4.59
CA ASP A 48 -0.37 16.60 3.57
C ASP A 48 0.62 17.44 2.74
N GLN A 49 1.90 17.40 3.11
CA GLN A 49 3.03 18.13 2.56
C GLN A 49 4.26 17.25 2.32
N ASP A 50 4.19 15.96 2.68
CA ASP A 50 5.23 15.01 2.34
C ASP A 50 5.01 14.47 0.92
N ASP A 51 6.11 14.04 0.30
CA ASP A 51 6.11 13.33 -0.97
C ASP A 51 6.57 11.86 -0.78
N ASP A 52 6.77 11.40 0.47
CA ASP A 52 7.30 10.09 0.94
C ASP A 52 6.70 9.77 2.33
N ASP A 53 5.37 9.58 2.40
CA ASP A 53 4.56 9.50 3.64
C ASP A 53 4.95 8.33 4.57
N ASP A 54 5.57 7.26 4.04
CA ASP A 54 5.99 6.08 4.78
C ASP A 54 7.50 6.02 5.09
N GLY A 55 8.27 6.99 4.57
CA GLY A 55 9.70 7.16 4.80
C GLY A 55 10.57 6.03 4.28
N ASP A 56 10.10 5.24 3.31
CA ASP A 56 10.85 4.12 2.74
C ASP A 56 11.95 4.58 1.75
N GLY A 57 11.87 5.85 1.33
CA GLY A 57 12.80 6.52 0.43
C GLY A 57 12.38 6.47 -1.05
N ILE A 58 11.19 5.98 -1.34
CA ILE A 58 10.49 6.02 -2.61
C ILE A 58 9.39 7.09 -2.48
N PRO A 59 9.26 8.00 -3.45
CA PRO A 59 8.19 8.99 -3.38
C PRO A 59 6.81 8.36 -3.64
N ASP A 60 5.75 8.78 -2.92
CA ASP A 60 4.41 8.18 -2.92
C ASP A 60 3.83 7.90 -4.32
N HIS A 61 4.14 8.77 -5.29
CA HIS A 61 3.67 8.62 -6.67
C HIS A 61 4.33 7.47 -7.44
N LEU A 62 5.33 6.83 -6.83
CA LEU A 62 6.03 5.65 -7.31
C LEU A 62 5.74 4.41 -6.44
N ASP A 63 5.08 4.55 -5.29
CA ASP A 63 4.71 3.43 -4.38
C ASP A 63 3.43 2.72 -4.76
N VAL A 64 3.08 2.76 -6.05
CA VAL A 64 2.00 1.91 -6.55
C VAL A 64 2.51 0.48 -6.56
N ASP A 65 1.80 -0.40 -5.87
CA ASP A 65 2.01 -1.86 -5.83
C ASP A 65 0.63 -2.51 -6.08
N THR A 66 0.41 -2.96 -7.31
CA THR A 66 -0.91 -3.39 -7.80
C THR A 66 -1.33 -4.75 -7.24
N ASP A 67 -0.40 -5.68 -7.05
CA ASP A 67 -0.69 -7.02 -6.52
C ASP A 67 -0.45 -7.16 -4.99
N GLY A 68 0.21 -6.15 -4.41
CA GLY A 68 0.55 -6.06 -3.00
C GLY A 68 1.60 -7.09 -2.59
N ASP A 69 2.56 -7.42 -3.44
CA ASP A 69 3.66 -8.35 -3.11
C ASP A 69 4.86 -7.67 -2.43
N GLY A 70 4.82 -6.34 -2.31
CA GLY A 70 5.85 -5.50 -1.72
C GLY A 70 6.91 -5.03 -2.73
N VAL A 71 6.69 -5.21 -4.03
CA VAL A 71 7.51 -4.64 -5.11
C VAL A 71 6.70 -3.58 -5.84
N PRO A 72 7.15 -2.31 -5.84
CA PRO A 72 6.46 -1.27 -6.59
C PRO A 72 6.38 -1.58 -8.08
N ASP A 73 5.27 -1.24 -8.74
CA ASP A 73 4.96 -1.53 -10.14
C ASP A 73 6.10 -1.15 -11.11
N TYR A 74 6.84 -0.07 -10.81
CA TYR A 74 7.93 0.38 -11.66
C TYR A 74 9.19 -0.52 -11.60
N LEU A 75 9.27 -1.41 -10.62
CA LEU A 75 10.29 -2.43 -10.42
C LEU A 75 9.75 -3.86 -10.59
N ASP A 76 8.44 -4.03 -10.68
CA ASP A 76 7.81 -5.34 -10.77
C ASP A 76 7.84 -5.94 -12.19
N ASP A 77 8.09 -7.24 -12.24
CA ASP A 77 8.12 -8.09 -13.42
C ASP A 77 6.72 -8.65 -13.79
N ASP A 78 5.77 -8.60 -12.85
CA ASP A 78 4.47 -9.31 -12.83
C ASP A 78 3.43 -8.46 -12.04
N ILE A 79 3.11 -7.26 -12.55
CA ILE A 79 2.42 -6.16 -11.83
C ILE A 79 1.07 -6.57 -11.22
N ASP A 80 0.32 -7.48 -11.86
CA ASP A 80 -0.99 -7.92 -11.38
C ASP A 80 -0.95 -9.22 -10.55
N GLY A 81 0.23 -9.82 -10.42
CA GLY A 81 0.48 -11.03 -9.65
C GLY A 81 -0.20 -12.29 -10.19
N ASP A 82 -0.60 -12.33 -11.47
CA ASP A 82 -1.29 -13.49 -12.05
C ASP A 82 -0.34 -14.65 -12.43
N GLY A 83 0.97 -14.36 -12.46
CA GLY A 83 2.03 -15.30 -12.81
C GLY A 83 2.48 -15.25 -14.28
N ILE A 84 2.02 -14.27 -15.05
CA ILE A 84 2.40 -13.98 -16.43
C ILE A 84 3.23 -12.68 -16.45
N PRO A 85 4.52 -12.74 -16.81
CA PRO A 85 5.34 -11.53 -16.80
C PRO A 85 4.79 -10.44 -17.73
N ASN A 86 4.85 -9.18 -17.30
CA ASN A 86 4.31 -7.98 -17.99
C ASN A 86 4.65 -7.91 -19.49
N ASN A 87 5.81 -8.44 -19.89
CA ASN A 87 6.25 -8.40 -21.29
C ASN A 87 5.57 -9.41 -22.24
N VAL A 88 4.78 -10.32 -21.68
CA VAL A 88 3.97 -11.32 -22.38
C VAL A 88 2.53 -11.33 -21.89
N ASP A 89 2.19 -10.45 -20.95
CA ASP A 89 0.83 -10.22 -20.52
C ASP A 89 0.12 -9.24 -21.47
N ASP A 90 -1.13 -9.54 -21.77
CA ASP A 90 -2.01 -8.67 -22.55
C ASP A 90 -2.92 -7.84 -21.61
N ASP A 91 -2.92 -8.09 -20.29
CA ASP A 91 -3.70 -7.43 -19.22
C ASP A 91 -2.77 -7.11 -18.02
N ASP A 92 -1.68 -6.37 -18.26
CA ASP A 92 -0.59 -6.14 -17.29
C ASP A 92 -0.98 -5.30 -16.06
N ASP A 93 -2.18 -4.71 -16.04
CA ASP A 93 -2.75 -3.99 -14.90
C ASP A 93 -3.92 -4.73 -14.22
N GLY A 94 -4.27 -5.92 -14.70
CA GLY A 94 -5.33 -6.76 -14.15
C GLY A 94 -6.72 -6.13 -14.16
N ASP A 95 -6.98 -5.13 -15.01
CA ASP A 95 -8.27 -4.43 -15.09
C ASP A 95 -9.35 -5.23 -15.85
N GLY A 96 -8.93 -6.30 -16.54
CA GLY A 96 -9.79 -7.21 -17.29
C GLY A 96 -10.09 -6.76 -18.72
N ASP A 97 -9.36 -5.77 -19.24
CA ASP A 97 -9.34 -5.32 -20.63
C ASP A 97 -8.02 -5.73 -21.29
N ASP A 98 -8.07 -6.69 -22.22
CA ASP A 98 -6.90 -7.23 -22.94
C ASP A 98 -6.34 -6.27 -24.02
N GLY A 99 -6.69 -4.98 -23.95
CA GLY A 99 -6.22 -3.93 -24.85
C GLY A 99 -6.65 -4.08 -26.32
N ASP A 100 -7.56 -5.01 -26.62
CA ASP A 100 -7.98 -5.38 -27.97
C ASP A 100 -9.22 -4.56 -28.45
N ASP A 101 -8.97 -3.33 -28.93
CA ASP A 101 -9.98 -2.42 -29.54
C ASP A 101 -9.91 -2.36 -31.09
#